data_AF-N8UQX1-F1
#
_entry.id   AF-N8UQX1-F1
#
_cell.length_a   1.000
_cell.length_b   1.000
_cell.length_c   1.000
_cell.angle_alpha   90.00
_cell.angle_beta   90.00
_cell.angle_gamma   90.00
#
_symmetry.space_group_name_H-M   'P 1'
#
loop_
_entity.id
_entity.type
_entity.pdbx_description
1 polymer ?
#
loop_
_entity_poly.entity_id
_entity_poly.type
_entity_poly.pdbx_seq_one_letter_code
_entity_poly.pdbx_strand_id
1 'polypeptide(L)'
;MEVVILTVIAIIAAFAFLMKRGVKAVQAYVYLAARLDGKSEAEANDIALRLDTHSAGHLNDAMRLFCQHCYGGRQLAMISGARLDGFKG
;
A
#
# COMPACT_ATOMS: atom_id res chain seq x y z
N MET A 1 6.48 21.33 29.35
CA MET A 1 7.48 20.95 28.33
C MET A 1 7.39 19.47 27.99
N GLU A 2 7.38 18.58 28.98
CA GLU A 2 7.28 17.12 28.80
C GLU A 2 6.03 16.66 28.01
N VAL A 3 4.85 17.18 28.37
CA VAL A 3 3.58 16.88 27.66
C VAL A 3 3.61 17.30 26.19
N VAL A 4 4.25 18.43 25.88
CA VAL A 4 4.38 18.95 24.51
C VAL A 4 5.29 18.05 23.68
N ILE A 5 6.42 17.62 24.24
CA ILE A 5 7.36 16.70 23.57
C ILE A 5 6.68 15.35 23.28
N LEU A 6 5.97 14.79 24.26
CA LEU A 6 5.23 13.53 24.08
C LEU A 6 4.18 13.63 22.98
N THR A 7 3.48 14.76 22.90
CA THR A 7 2.46 15.00 21.86
C THR A 7 3.08 15.07 20.46
N VAL A 8 4.21 15.76 20.31
CA VAL A 8 4.93 15.83 19.02
C VAL A 8 5.41 14.45 18.57
N ILE A 9 5.98 13.65 19.49
CA ILE A 9 6.41 12.29 19.19
C ILE A 9 5.23 11.43 18.74
N ALA A 10 4.09 11.52 19.41
CA ALA A 10 2.88 10.77 19.06
C ALA A 10 2.38 11.12 17.64
N ILE A 11 2.39 12.41 17.27
CA ILE A 11 1.99 12.87 15.93
C ILE A 11 2.93 12.32 14.85
N ILE A 12 4.25 12.40 15.07
CA ILE A 12 5.26 11.90 14.12
C ILE A 12 5.09 10.39 13.94
N ALA A 13 4.93 9.65 15.03
CA ALA A 13 4.72 8.20 14.99
C ALA A 13 3.43 7.83 14.24
N ALA A 14 2.32 8.54 14.49
CA ALA A 14 1.06 8.33 13.79
C ALA A 14 1.19 8.60 12.29
N PHE A 15 1.88 9.68 11.90
CA PHE A 15 2.10 10.02 10.50
C PHE A 15 2.95 8.96 9.79
N ALA A 16 4.04 8.52 10.42
CA ALA A 16 4.89 7.44 9.89
C ALA A 16 4.13 6.13 9.72
N PHE A 17 3.23 5.80 10.66
CA PHE A 17 2.38 4.62 10.58
C PHE A 17 1.38 4.70 9.41
N LEU A 18 0.71 5.85 9.24
CA LEU A 18 -0.23 6.08 8.14
C LEU A 18 0.45 5.98 6.78
N MET A 19 1.64 6.58 6.64
CA MET A 19 2.43 6.52 5.41
C MET A 19 2.80 5.08 5.04
N LYS A 20 3.33 4.30 5.99
CA LYS A 20 3.66 2.88 5.77
C LYS A 20 2.44 2.06 5.34
N ARG A 21 1.28 2.33 5.94
CA ARG A 21 0.02 1.67 5.56
C ARG A 21 -0.41 2.02 4.14
N GLY A 22 -0.31 3.29 3.75
CA GLY A 22 -0.60 3.74 2.39
C GLY A 22 0.28 3.06 1.35
N VAL A 23 1.60 3.00 1.60
CA VAL A 23 2.56 2.32 0.74
C VAL A 23 2.16 0.85 0.53
N LYS A 24 1.85 0.11 1.60
CA LYS A 24 1.43 -1.30 1.47
C LYS A 24 0.17 -1.49 0.61
N ALA A 25 -0.80 -0.59 0.73
CA ALA A 25 -2.00 -0.65 -0.10
C ALA A 25 -1.66 -0.44 -1.57
N VAL A 26 -0.78 0.52 -1.89
CA VAL A 26 -0.33 0.77 -3.26
C VAL A 26 0.52 -0.38 -3.80
N GLN A 27 1.41 -0.96 -2.99
CA GLN A 27 2.19 -2.13 -3.38
C GLN A 27 1.29 -3.33 -3.70
N ALA A 28 0.27 -3.60 -2.87
CA ALA A 28 -0.72 -4.65 -3.15
C ALA A 28 -1.48 -4.40 -4.45
N TYR A 29 -1.87 -3.14 -4.72
CA TYR A 29 -2.48 -2.75 -5.99
C TYR A 29 -1.55 -3.00 -7.18
N VAL A 30 -0.29 -2.56 -7.11
CA VAL A 30 0.67 -2.74 -8.21
C VAL A 30 0.99 -4.21 -8.44
N TYR A 31 1.08 -5.01 -7.38
CA TYR A 31 1.18 -6.46 -7.47
C TYR A 31 -0.01 -7.04 -8.26
N LEU A 32 -1.24 -6.72 -7.86
CA LEU A 32 -2.44 -7.22 -8.54
C LEU A 32 -2.51 -6.76 -10.00
N ALA A 33 -2.19 -5.50 -10.29
CA ALA A 33 -2.14 -4.98 -11.65
C ALA A 33 -1.11 -5.73 -12.51
N ALA A 34 0.10 -5.96 -11.98
CA ALA A 34 1.13 -6.74 -12.65
C ALA A 34 0.69 -8.18 -12.92
N ARG A 35 -0.04 -8.80 -11.99
CA ARG A 35 -0.61 -10.15 -12.15
C ARG A 35 -1.68 -10.18 -13.24
N LEU A 36 -2.53 -9.16 -13.32
CA LEU A 36 -3.54 -8.99 -14.38
C LEU A 36 -2.89 -8.79 -15.77
N ASP A 37 -1.72 -8.16 -15.84
CA ASP A 37 -0.91 -8.04 -17.06
C ASP A 37 -0.20 -9.35 -17.45
N GLY A 38 -0.41 -10.45 -16.71
CA GLY A 38 0.15 -11.77 -17.01
C GLY A 38 1.54 -12.03 -16.43
N LYS A 39 2.06 -11.15 -15.57
CA LYS A 39 3.36 -11.37 -14.92
C LYS A 39 3.31 -12.50 -13.90
N SER A 40 4.45 -13.15 -13.71
CA SER A 40 4.62 -14.17 -12.68
C SER A 40 4.50 -13.57 -11.27
N GLU A 41 4.21 -14.41 -10.27
CA GLU A 41 4.16 -13.99 -8.86
C GLU A 41 5.47 -13.33 -8.41
N ALA A 42 6.61 -13.88 -8.81
CA ALA A 42 7.93 -13.38 -8.44
C ALA A 42 8.20 -11.99 -9.05
N GLU A 43 7.89 -11.83 -10.34
CA GLU A 43 8.06 -10.55 -11.04
C GLU A 43 7.11 -9.47 -10.51
N ALA A 44 5.85 -9.82 -10.26
CA ALA A 44 4.88 -8.90 -9.67
C ALA A 44 5.31 -8.41 -8.27
N ASN A 45 5.87 -9.31 -7.45
CA ASN A 45 6.43 -8.93 -6.15
C ASN A 45 7.67 -8.04 -6.28
N ASP A 46 8.58 -8.34 -7.22
CA ASP A 46 9.77 -7.51 -7.46
C ASP A 46 9.39 -6.08 -7.86
N ILE A 47 8.40 -5.92 -8.74
CA ILE A 47 7.89 -4.60 -9.15
C ILE A 47 7.24 -3.89 -7.95
N ALA A 48 6.34 -4.57 -7.24
CA ALA A 48 5.60 -3.96 -6.14
C ALA A 48 6.53 -3.52 -5.00
N LEU A 49 7.50 -4.33 -4.62
CA LEU A 49 8.37 -4.07 -3.46
C LEU A 49 9.44 -2.99 -3.73
N ARG A 50 9.70 -2.64 -5.00
CA ARG A 50 10.59 -1.53 -5.37
C ARG A 50 9.98 -0.14 -5.17
N LEU A 51 8.67 -0.05 -4.93
CA LEU A 51 7.99 1.22 -4.71
C LEU A 51 8.40 1.83 -3.36
N ASP A 52 8.97 3.02 -3.44
CA ASP A 52 9.18 3.89 -2.30
C ASP A 52 7.93 4.73 -1.99
N THR A 53 7.99 5.47 -0.88
CA THR A 53 6.88 6.31 -0.41
C THR A 53 6.46 7.37 -1.44
N HIS A 54 7.41 7.93 -2.18
CA HIS A 54 7.13 8.96 -3.17
C HIS A 54 6.41 8.38 -4.40
N SER A 55 6.93 7.28 -4.95
CA SER A 55 6.30 6.58 -6.08
C SER A 55 4.92 6.03 -5.71
N ALA A 56 4.77 5.54 -4.48
CA ALA A 56 3.47 5.12 -3.96
C ALA A 56 2.47 6.28 -3.91
N GLY A 57 2.92 7.50 -3.59
CA GLY A 57 2.10 8.71 -3.62
C GLY A 57 1.49 8.98 -5.00
N HIS A 58 2.29 8.88 -6.07
CA HIS A 58 1.84 9.08 -7.45
C HIS A 58 0.80 8.03 -7.90
N LEU A 59 0.86 6.82 -7.35
CA LEU A 59 -0.06 5.73 -7.69
C LEU A 59 -1.26 5.61 -6.75
N ASN A 60 -1.33 6.46 -5.71
CA ASN A 60 -2.35 6.33 -4.67
C ASN A 60 -3.76 6.53 -5.22
N ASP A 61 -3.98 7.48 -6.13
CA ASP A 61 -5.31 7.72 -6.70
C ASP A 61 -5.75 6.57 -7.61
N ALA A 62 -4.84 6.01 -8.41
CA ALA A 62 -5.12 4.81 -9.20
C ALA A 62 -5.47 3.62 -8.32
N MET A 63 -4.70 3.39 -7.24
CA MET A 63 -5.02 2.37 -6.24
C MET A 63 -6.40 2.60 -5.61
N ARG A 64 -6.74 3.84 -5.24
CA ARG A 64 -8.04 4.16 -4.63
C ARG A 64 -9.19 3.90 -5.59
N LEU A 65 -9.04 4.28 -6.85
CA LEU A 65 -10.03 4.04 -7.89
C LEU A 65 -10.24 2.54 -8.12
N PHE A 66 -9.16 1.78 -8.26
CA PHE A 66 -9.19 0.32 -8.37
C PHE A 66 -9.84 -0.32 -7.14
N CYS A 67 -9.45 0.10 -5.94
CA CYS A 67 -10.02 -0.41 -4.69
C CYS A 67 -11.53 -0.09 -4.60
N GLN A 68 -11.95 1.09 -5.07
CA GLN A 68 -13.36 1.47 -5.10
C GLN A 68 -14.16 0.57 -6.04
N HIS A 69 -13.66 0.32 -7.25
CA HIS A 69 -14.38 -0.47 -8.25
C HIS A 69 -14.37 -1.97 -7.97
N CYS A 70 -13.22 -2.54 -7.57
CA CYS A 70 -13.05 -3.98 -7.43
C CYS A 70 -13.32 -4.49 -6.01
N TYR A 71 -13.17 -3.63 -5.00
CA TYR A 71 -13.27 -4.01 -3.58
C TYR A 71 -14.23 -3.12 -2.77
N GLY A 72 -14.99 -2.23 -3.42
CA GLY A 72 -15.94 -1.32 -2.75
C GLY A 72 -15.27 -0.38 -1.75
N GLY A 73 -14.03 0.03 -2.01
CA GLY A 73 -13.25 0.94 -1.17
C GLY A 73 -12.55 0.28 0.01
N ARG A 74 -12.69 -1.05 0.18
CA ARG A 74 -12.11 -1.80 1.29
C ARG A 74 -10.66 -2.19 1.02
N GLN A 75 -9.72 -1.30 1.34
CA GLN A 75 -8.28 -1.54 1.15
C GLN A 75 -7.77 -2.83 1.80
N LEU A 76 -8.27 -3.18 2.99
CA LEU A 76 -7.86 -4.41 3.68
C LEU A 76 -8.28 -5.66 2.91
N ALA A 77 -9.44 -5.65 2.26
CA ALA A 77 -9.90 -6.77 1.43
C ALA A 77 -9.02 -6.91 0.18
N MET A 78 -8.62 -5.79 -0.44
CA MET A 78 -7.68 -5.78 -1.57
C MET A 78 -6.32 -6.35 -1.18
N ILE A 79 -5.75 -5.88 -0.06
CA ILE A 79 -4.46 -6.39 0.44
C ILE A 79 -4.57 -7.89 0.77
N SER A 80 -5.67 -8.31 1.41
CA SER A 80 -5.90 -9.73 1.69
C SER A 80 -5.99 -10.55 0.41
N GLY A 81 -6.67 -10.06 -0.62
CA GLY A 81 -6.74 -10.71 -1.93
C GLY A 81 -5.37 -10.85 -2.58
N ALA A 82 -4.58 -9.77 -2.57
CA ALA A 82 -3.19 -9.80 -3.05
C ALA A 82 -2.34 -10.84 -2.31
N ARG A 83 -2.48 -10.93 -0.97
CA ARG A 83 -1.75 -11.91 -0.15
C ARG A 83 -2.15 -13.36 -0.46
N LEU A 84 -3.42 -13.61 -0.73
CA LEU A 84 -3.90 -14.94 -1.13
C LEU A 84 -3.36 -15.37 -2.50
N ASP A 85 -3.08 -14.42 -3.40
CA ASP A 85 -2.45 -14.68 -4.71
C ASP A 85 -0.93 -14.83 -4.62
N GLY A 86 -0.29 -14.34 -3.55
CA GLY A 86 1.16 -14.50 -3.30
C GLY A 86 1.94 -13.21 -3.05
N PHE A 87 1.26 -12.09 -2.76
CA PHE A 87 1.92 -10.84 -2.39
C PHE A 87 2.65 -10.94 -1.04
N LYS A 88 3.91 -10.47 -1.00
CA LYS A 88 4.83 -10.62 0.14
C LYS A 88 4.97 -9.37 1.04
N GLY A 89 4.28 -8.28 0.73
CA GLY A 89 4.38 -7.00 1.47
C GLY A 89 3.47 -6.81 2.68
#